data_AF-A0A520ELM1-F1
#
_entry.id   AF-A0A520ELM1-F1
#
_cell.length_a   1.000
_cell.length_b   1.000
_cell.length_c   1.000
_cell.angle_alpha   90.00
_cell.angle_beta   90.00
_cell.angle_gamma   90.00
#
_symmetry.space_group_name_H-M   'P 1'
#
loop_
_entity.id
_entity.type
_entity.pdbx_description
1 polymer ?
#
loop_
_entity_poly.entity_id
_entity_poly.type
_entity_poly.pdbx_seq_one_letter_code
_entity_poly.pdbx_strand_id
1 'polypeptide(L)'
;MRADRLLSIVMLLQHRGRLNAADIAAQLEVSTRTVLRDIEALSSAGIPVYTDRGRGGGISLLQGYRTELTGLTAAEATALLASGAGRVATPAFASAIRKVIAAIPDAHRAAAN
;
A
#
# COMPACT_ATOMS: atom_id res chain seq x y z
N MET A 1 -15.87 7.82 9.92
CA MET A 1 -14.84 8.83 10.30
C MET A 1 -13.99 9.18 9.08
N ARG A 2 -13.24 10.30 9.07
CA ARG A 2 -12.41 10.68 7.89
C ARG A 2 -11.29 9.66 7.61
N ALA A 3 -10.56 9.22 8.64
CA ALA A 3 -9.45 8.27 8.50
C ALA A 3 -9.89 6.92 7.92
N ASP A 4 -11.03 6.39 8.39
CA ASP A 4 -11.65 5.18 7.88
C ASP A 4 -11.98 5.26 6.37
N ARG A 5 -12.48 6.42 5.92
CA ARG A 5 -12.74 6.65 4.50
C ARG A 5 -11.46 6.76 3.67
N LEU A 6 -10.43 7.43 4.17
CA LEU A 6 -9.13 7.51 3.50
C LEU A 6 -8.54 6.10 3.29
N LEU A 7 -8.58 5.27 4.32
CA LEU A 7 -8.15 3.87 4.23
C LEU A 7 -9.00 3.08 3.21
N SER A 8 -10.31 3.28 3.24
CA SER A 8 -11.23 2.64 2.28
C SER A 8 -10.91 3.01 0.83
N ILE A 9 -10.60 4.27 0.54
CA ILE A 9 -10.17 4.72 -0.79
C ILE A 9 -8.88 3.99 -1.20
N VAL A 10 -7.88 3.93 -0.32
CA VAL A 10 -6.61 3.25 -0.62
C VAL A 10 -6.81 1.77 -0.91
N MET A 11 -7.59 1.07 -0.08
CA MET A 11 -7.91 -0.35 -0.30
C MET A 11 -8.65 -0.56 -1.62
N LEU A 12 -9.59 0.33 -1.93
CA LEU A 12 -10.37 0.24 -3.15
C LEU A 12 -9.50 0.40 -4.40
N LEU A 13 -8.59 1.37 -4.39
CA LEU A 13 -7.62 1.59 -5.46
C LEU A 13 -6.62 0.42 -5.58
N GLN A 14 -6.19 -0.20 -4.47
CA GLN A 14 -5.32 -1.38 -4.52
C GLN A 14 -5.99 -2.59 -5.17
N HIS A 15 -7.30 -2.79 -4.92
CA HIS A 15 -8.04 -3.93 -5.41
C HIS A 15 -8.52 -3.76 -6.86
N ARG A 16 -9.01 -2.56 -7.21
CA ARG A 16 -9.57 -2.27 -8.54
C ARG A 16 -8.56 -1.62 -9.50
N GLY A 17 -7.42 -1.16 -8.99
CA GLY A 17 -6.36 -0.50 -9.76
C GLY A 17 -6.67 0.96 -10.08
N ARG A 18 -7.59 1.19 -11.03
CA ARG A 18 -7.95 2.53 -11.51
C ARG A 18 -9.45 2.73 -11.49
N LEU A 19 -9.92 3.81 -10.87
CA LEU A 19 -11.34 4.17 -10.76
C LEU A 19 -11.52 5.66 -10.97
N ASN A 20 -12.66 6.09 -11.52
CA ASN A 20 -12.94 7.53 -11.58
C ASN A 20 -13.50 8.04 -10.24
N ALA A 21 -13.52 9.36 -10.04
CA ALA A 21 -14.00 9.95 -8.79
C ALA A 21 -15.49 9.69 -8.51
N ALA A 22 -16.31 9.51 -9.56
CA ALA A 22 -17.73 9.20 -9.42
C ALA A 22 -17.97 7.75 -8.98
N ASP A 23 -17.16 6.80 -9.44
CA ASP A 23 -17.23 5.39 -9.02
C ASP A 23 -16.90 5.27 -7.53
N ILE A 24 -15.81 5.92 -7.10
CA ILE A 24 -15.40 5.95 -5.69
C ILE A 24 -16.48 6.63 -4.83
N ALA A 25 -17.06 7.72 -5.33
CA ALA A 25 -18.12 8.46 -4.66
C ALA A 25 -19.38 7.62 -4.47
N ALA A 26 -19.82 6.90 -5.51
CA ALA A 26 -20.96 6.00 -5.45
C ALA A 26 -20.72 4.84 -4.48
N GLN A 27 -19.51 4.27 -4.50
CA GLN A 27 -19.18 3.09 -3.68
C GLN A 27 -18.97 3.40 -2.20
N LEU A 28 -18.56 4.63 -1.88
CA LEU A 28 -18.38 5.11 -0.51
C LEU A 28 -19.54 6.00 -0.04
N GLU A 29 -20.61 6.12 -0.84
CA GLU A 29 -21.81 6.92 -0.55
C GLU A 29 -21.50 8.38 -0.16
N VAL A 30 -20.58 9.01 -0.89
CA VAL A 30 -20.17 10.41 -0.67
C VAL A 30 -20.22 11.21 -1.97
N SER A 31 -20.06 12.53 -1.88
CA SER A 31 -19.94 13.37 -3.07
C SER A 31 -18.57 13.22 -3.75
N THR A 32 -18.52 13.45 -5.07
CA THR A 32 -17.25 13.53 -5.83
C THR A 32 -16.31 14.59 -5.27
N ARG A 33 -16.85 15.72 -4.80
CA ARG A 33 -16.07 16.77 -4.10
C ARG A 33 -15.39 16.24 -2.85
N THR A 34 -16.07 15.37 -2.08
CA THR A 34 -15.49 14.72 -0.90
C THR A 34 -14.34 13.79 -1.31
N VAL A 35 -14.53 12.98 -2.36
CA VAL A 35 -13.49 12.09 -2.87
C VAL A 35 -12.26 12.89 -3.28
N LEU A 36 -12.42 13.95 -4.08
CA LEU A 36 -11.29 14.77 -4.54
C LEU A 36 -10.52 15.40 -3.37
N ARG A 37 -11.22 15.91 -2.36
CA ARG A 37 -10.61 16.44 -1.12
C ARG A 37 -9.86 15.36 -0.34
N ASP A 38 -10.33 14.13 -0.37
CA ASP A 38 -9.68 12.99 0.28
C ASP A 38 -8.47 12.49 -0.53
N ILE A 39 -8.50 12.55 -1.87
CA ILE A 39 -7.33 12.29 -2.72
C ILE A 39 -6.22 13.31 -2.44
N GLU A 40 -6.56 14.60 -2.31
CA GLU A 40 -5.59 15.63 -1.89
C GLU A 40 -5.01 15.32 -0.50
N ALA A 41 -5.85 14.89 0.45
CA ALA A 41 -5.40 14.52 1.78
C ALA A 41 -4.44 13.32 1.75
N LEU A 42 -4.74 12.28 0.96
CA LEU A 42 -3.86 11.13 0.76
C LEU A 42 -2.51 11.56 0.17
N SER A 43 -2.53 12.40 -0.87
CA SER A 43 -1.31 12.95 -1.47
C SER A 43 -0.48 13.75 -0.47
N SER A 44 -1.12 14.62 0.33
CA SER A 44 -0.44 15.39 1.38
C SER A 44 0.13 14.52 2.50
N ALA A 45 -0.44 13.32 2.71
CA ALA A 45 0.04 12.33 3.66
C ALA A 45 1.16 11.43 3.08
N GLY A 46 1.64 11.70 1.87
CA GLY A 46 2.70 10.94 1.21
C GLY A 46 2.23 9.66 0.52
N ILE A 47 0.92 9.44 0.38
CA ILE A 47 0.38 8.30 -0.36
C ILE A 47 0.42 8.63 -1.86
N PRO A 48 1.08 7.82 -2.71
CA PRO A 48 1.36 8.16 -4.11
C PRO A 48 0.12 7.88 -4.98
N VAL A 49 -0.88 8.75 -4.87
CA VAL A 49 -2.09 8.73 -5.68
C VAL A 49 -1.89 9.59 -6.92
N TYR A 50 -2.23 9.05 -8.09
CA TYR A 50 -2.23 9.73 -9.38
C TYR A 50 -3.65 9.98 -9.85
N THR A 51 -3.82 11.11 -10.52
CA THR A 51 -5.08 11.47 -11.18
C THR A 51 -4.80 11.78 -12.64
N ASP A 52 -5.38 11.00 -13.53
CA ASP A 52 -5.31 11.20 -14.97
C ASP A 52 -6.58 11.90 -15.48
N ARG A 53 -6.42 12.92 -16.34
CA ARG A 53 -7.51 13.74 -16.86
C ARG A 53 -7.84 13.33 -18.30
N GLY A 54 -9.12 13.15 -18.62
CA GLY A 54 -9.58 12.87 -19.98
C GLY A 54 -10.66 11.78 -20.05
N ARG A 55 -11.08 11.41 -21.28
CA ARG A 55 -11.98 10.27 -21.50
C ARG A 55 -11.25 8.99 -21.12
N GLY A 56 -11.73 8.32 -20.08
CA GLY A 56 -11.06 7.17 -19.48
C GLY A 56 -9.94 7.54 -18.51
N GLY A 57 -9.87 8.79 -18.05
CA GLY A 57 -9.04 9.19 -16.91
C GLY A 57 -9.52 8.55 -15.60
N GLY A 58 -8.72 8.64 -14.55
CA GLY A 58 -9.04 8.01 -13.27
C GLY A 58 -8.02 8.29 -12.19
N ILE A 59 -8.37 7.88 -10.99
CA ILE A 59 -7.57 7.87 -9.80
C ILE A 59 -6.96 6.47 -9.68
N SER A 60 -5.66 6.39 -9.46
CA SER A 60 -4.93 5.14 -9.23
C SER A 60 -3.80 5.36 -8.25
N LEU A 61 -3.33 4.31 -7.62
CA LEU A 61 -2.08 4.35 -6.86
C LEU A 61 -0.91 4.14 -7.82
N LEU A 62 0.30 4.57 -7.43
CA LEU A 62 1.52 4.23 -8.16
C LEU A 62 1.55 2.73 -8.41
N GLN A 63 1.93 2.32 -9.62
CA GLN A 63 2.05 0.90 -9.95
C GLN A 63 3.05 0.25 -8.98
N GLY A 64 2.59 -0.75 -8.22
CA GLY A 64 3.39 -1.40 -7.18
C GLY A 64 3.16 -0.87 -5.76
N TYR A 65 2.37 0.20 -5.57
CA TYR A 65 1.88 0.61 -4.24
C TYR A 65 0.75 -0.33 -3.79
N ARG A 66 1.14 -1.58 -3.52
CA ARG A 66 0.43 -2.48 -2.63
C ARG A 66 1.05 -2.29 -1.27
N THR A 67 0.21 -2.19 -0.24
CA THR A 67 0.59 -2.11 1.17
C THR A 67 1.88 -2.90 1.41
N GLU A 68 2.95 -2.16 1.70
CA GLU A 68 4.33 -2.63 1.65
C GLU A 68 4.54 -3.85 2.53
N LEU A 69 4.70 -5.00 1.89
CA LEU A 69 4.84 -6.28 2.55
C LEU A 69 5.76 -7.15 1.69
N THR A 70 6.98 -6.70 1.42
CA THR A 70 8.14 -7.51 0.97
C THR A 70 9.38 -6.64 0.72
N GLY A 71 10.04 -6.20 1.79
CA GLY A 71 11.35 -5.52 1.74
C GLY A 71 12.55 -6.46 1.73
N LEU A 72 12.45 -7.65 1.12
CA LEU A 72 13.51 -8.67 1.18
C LEU A 72 14.01 -9.01 -0.23
N THR A 73 15.30 -8.79 -0.47
CA THR A 73 15.95 -9.24 -1.70
C THR A 73 16.10 -10.77 -1.71
N ALA A 74 16.23 -11.37 -2.89
CA ALA A 74 16.40 -12.83 -3.00
C ALA A 74 17.63 -13.35 -2.23
N ALA A 75 18.69 -12.55 -2.13
CA ALA A 75 19.88 -12.88 -1.37
C ALA A 75 19.62 -12.87 0.14
N GLU A 76 18.89 -11.88 0.66
CA GLU A 76 18.51 -11.79 2.07
C GLU A 76 17.51 -12.87 2.47
N ALA A 77 16.56 -13.20 1.58
CA ALA A 77 15.64 -14.32 1.76
C ALA A 77 16.40 -15.65 1.87
N THR A 78 17.39 -15.85 1.00
CA THR A 78 18.24 -17.05 1.00
C THR A 78 19.14 -17.12 2.23
N ALA A 79 19.73 -16.00 2.64
CA ALA A 79 20.55 -15.91 3.85
C ALA A 79 19.74 -16.18 5.13
N LEU A 80 18.49 -15.71 5.19
CA LEU A 80 17.58 -15.94 6.31
C LEU A 80 17.08 -17.39 6.36
N LEU A 81 16.82 -18.01 5.21
CA LEU A 81 16.53 -19.44 5.12
C LEU A 81 17.74 -20.29 5.54
N ALA A 82 18.95 -19.86 5.18
CA ALA A 82 20.21 -20.54 5.49
C ALA A 82 20.68 -20.36 6.96
N SER A 83 20.32 -19.26 7.63
CA SER A 83 20.74 -18.96 9.01
C SER A 83 20.13 -19.88 10.09
N GLY A 84 19.29 -20.83 9.70
CA GLY A 84 18.70 -21.80 10.62
C GLY A 84 17.39 -21.33 11.27
N ALA A 85 16.83 -20.19 10.84
CA ALA A 85 15.44 -19.79 11.12
C ALA A 85 14.44 -20.94 10.87
N GLY A 86 14.67 -21.77 9.86
CA GLY A 86 13.87 -22.97 9.56
C GLY A 86 14.06 -24.15 10.53
N ARG A 87 15.03 -24.11 11.45
CA ARG A 87 15.33 -25.22 12.38
C ARG A 87 14.42 -25.25 13.61
N VAL A 88 13.57 -24.25 13.80
CA VAL A 88 12.46 -24.27 14.77
C VAL A 88 11.18 -23.87 14.03
N ALA A 89 10.67 -24.78 13.22
CA ALA A 89 9.44 -24.57 12.44
C ALA A 89 8.20 -24.61 13.36
N THR A 90 7.97 -23.53 14.10
CA THR A 90 6.70 -23.30 14.80
C THR A 90 5.80 -22.39 13.97
N PRO A 91 4.47 -22.56 14.01
CA PRO A 91 3.53 -21.65 13.34
C PRO A 91 3.70 -20.18 13.78
N ALA A 92 4.10 -19.98 15.04
CA ALA A 92 4.41 -18.67 15.60
C ALA A 92 5.63 -18.02 14.92
N PHE A 93 6.68 -18.79 14.67
CA PHE A 93 7.87 -18.33 13.95
C PHE A 93 7.56 -17.94 12.50
N ALA A 94 6.81 -18.78 11.78
CA ALA A 94 6.37 -18.47 10.42
C ALA A 94 5.48 -17.21 10.36
N SER A 95 4.63 -17.02 11.37
CA SER A 95 3.80 -15.82 11.53
C SER A 95 4.63 -14.58 11.86
N ALA A 96 5.63 -14.71 12.73
CA ALA A 96 6.54 -13.63 13.10
C ALA A 96 7.38 -13.18 11.88
N ILE A 97 7.93 -14.11 11.11
CA ILE A 97 8.66 -13.79 9.87
C ILE A 97 7.75 -13.07 8.87
N ARG A 98 6.50 -13.51 8.68
CA ARG A 98 5.53 -12.80 7.83
C ARG A 98 5.24 -11.39 8.33
N LYS A 99 5.16 -11.17 9.65
CA LYS A 99 4.95 -9.85 10.26
C LYS A 99 6.19 -8.94 10.17
N VAL A 100 7.39 -9.50 10.25
CA VAL A 100 8.65 -8.74 10.12
C VAL A 100 8.86 -8.30 8.67
N ILE A 101 8.63 -9.19 7.71
CA ILE A 101 8.63 -8.86 6.27
C ILE A 101 7.58 -7.79 5.95
N ALA A 102 6.55 -7.67 6.78
CA ALA A 102 5.48 -6.69 6.64
C ALA A 102 5.77 -5.29 7.17
N ALA A 103 6.84 -5.12 7.93
CA ALA A 103 7.02 -3.95 8.79
C ALA A 103 8.24 -3.10 8.42
N ILE A 104 8.84 -3.28 7.23
CA ILE A 104 10.07 -2.58 6.84
C ILE A 104 9.78 -1.56 5.70
N PRO A 105 9.80 -0.23 5.99
CA PRO A 105 9.65 0.85 5.02
C PRO A 105 11.00 1.41 4.49
N ASP A 106 10.99 2.01 3.30
CA ASP A 106 12.14 2.55 2.56
C ASP A 106 12.90 3.75 3.20
N ALA A 107 12.47 4.25 4.36
CA ALA A 107 13.05 5.41 5.02
C ALA A 107 14.49 5.21 5.53
N HIS A 108 15.10 4.04 5.33
CA HIS A 108 16.44 3.71 5.81
C HIS A 108 17.48 3.56 4.69
N ARG A 109 17.10 3.81 3.42
CA ARG A 109 18.03 3.69 2.28
C ARG A 109 19.03 4.86 2.14
N ALA A 110 18.89 5.95 2.89
CA ALA A 110 19.74 7.15 2.77
C ALA A 110 20.86 7.27 3.82
N ALA A 111 20.98 6.35 4.79
CA ALA A 111 21.99 6.41 5.85
C ALA A 111 23.23 5.52 5.58
N ALA A 112 23.34 4.94 4.39
CA ALA A 112 24.36 3.95 4.04
C ALA A 112 25.11 4.27 2.73
N ASN A 113 25.38 5.55 2.47
CA ASN A 113 26.42 6.00 1.53
C ASN A 113 27.49 6.77 2.30
#